data_AF-A0A9W7D4Q3-F1
#
_entry.id   AF-A0A9W7D4Q3-F1
#
_cell.length_a   1.000
_cell.length_b   1.000
_cell.length_c   1.000
_cell.angle_alpha   90.00
_cell.angle_beta   90.00
_cell.angle_gamma   90.00
#
_symmetry.space_group_name_H-M   'P 1'
#
loop_
_entity.id
_entity.type
_entity.pdbx_description
1 polymer ?
#
loop_
_entity_poly.entity_id
_entity_poly.type
_entity_poly.pdbx_seq_one_letter_code
_entity_poly.pdbx_strand_id
1 'polypeptide(L)'
;MEYQLDTKEWPYLLPVVQANLNHTQLPSLSDKAPVELFTGLPPSSALDVIWNPHRSHADEQVDVDLSKPAIVNRLDDLRHSLQQMHKEVADIRERRRLQQMAAKKRAPCNFSEGDFVLWSRVDARLPGNKLMVRWVGPFRVIEALSHSFII
;
A
#
# COMPACT_ATOMS: atom_id res chain seq x y z
N MET A 1 -0.90 -10.01 30.43
CA MET A 1 -0.45 -9.51 29.11
C MET A 1 0.83 -10.24 28.78
N GLU A 2 0.84 -10.99 27.68
CA GLU A 2 1.73 -12.14 27.42
C GLU A 2 3.24 -11.88 27.41
N TYR A 3 3.71 -10.63 27.37
CA TYR A 3 5.14 -10.32 27.30
C TYR A 3 5.71 -9.48 28.45
N GLN A 4 4.88 -8.96 29.36
CA GLN A 4 5.30 -8.10 30.48
C GLN A 4 6.31 -6.99 30.13
N LEU A 5 6.30 -6.48 28.88
CA LEU A 5 7.23 -5.47 28.39
C LEU A 5 6.88 -4.08 28.94
N ASP A 6 7.90 -3.27 29.23
CA ASP A 6 7.72 -1.84 29.50
C ASP A 6 7.30 -1.12 28.20
N THR A 7 6.61 0.01 28.31
CA THR A 7 6.16 0.82 27.16
C THR A 7 7.34 1.30 26.31
N LYS A 8 8.52 1.48 26.92
CA LYS A 8 9.76 1.88 26.23
C LYS A 8 10.37 0.76 25.39
N GLU A 9 9.95 -0.48 25.62
CA GLU A 9 10.48 -1.69 24.99
C GLU A 9 9.71 -2.07 23.70
N TRP A 10 8.81 -1.21 23.23
CA TRP A 10 8.08 -1.41 21.97
C TRP A 10 8.97 -1.69 20.73
N PRO A 11 10.24 -1.24 20.63
CA PRO A 11 11.08 -1.60 19.48
C PRO A 11 11.31 -3.10 19.34
N TYR A 12 11.24 -3.88 20.42
CA TYR A 12 11.34 -5.35 20.34
C TYR A 12 10.13 -5.99 19.64
N LEU A 13 8.99 -5.29 19.60
CA LEU A 13 7.79 -5.75 18.90
C LEU A 13 7.79 -5.40 17.42
N LEU A 14 8.69 -4.52 16.94
CA LEU A 14 8.74 -4.08 15.56
C LEU A 14 8.79 -5.23 14.54
N PRO A 15 9.68 -6.23 14.67
CA PRO A 15 9.75 -7.32 13.72
C PRO A 15 8.45 -8.12 13.65
N VAL A 16 7.81 -8.35 14.81
CA VAL A 16 6.55 -9.08 14.93
C VAL A 16 5.41 -8.29 14.30
N VAL A 17 5.32 -6.98 14.57
CA VAL A 17 4.31 -6.10 13.96
C VAL A 17 4.49 -6.05 12.46
N GLN A 18 5.72 -5.88 11.97
CA GLN A 18 6.03 -5.85 10.54
C GLN A 18 5.66 -7.17 9.85
N ALA A 19 6.01 -8.32 10.45
CA ALA A 19 5.64 -9.63 9.92
C ALA A 19 4.11 -9.78 9.85
N ASN A 20 3.40 -9.44 10.92
CA ASN A 20 1.93 -9.50 10.92
C ASN A 20 1.32 -8.62 9.82
N LEU A 21 1.77 -7.36 9.69
CA LEU A 21 1.26 -6.45 8.66
C LEU A 21 1.54 -6.97 7.23
N ASN A 22 2.70 -7.57 7.01
CA ASN A 22 3.10 -8.05 5.68
C ASN A 22 2.44 -9.38 5.28
N HIS A 23 2.03 -10.21 6.24
CA HIS A 23 1.44 -11.53 6.01
C HIS A 23 -0.09 -11.54 6.15
N THR A 24 -0.71 -10.46 6.62
CA THR A 24 -2.16 -10.36 6.77
C THR A 24 -2.82 -10.03 5.42
N GLN A 25 -3.79 -10.85 5.02
CA GLN A 25 -4.63 -10.63 3.85
C GLN A 25 -5.57 -9.44 4.03
N LEU A 26 -5.75 -8.65 2.97
CA LEU A 26 -6.58 -7.44 3.02
C LEU A 26 -7.58 -7.38 1.87
N PRO A 27 -8.87 -7.08 2.12
CA PRO A 27 -9.86 -6.91 1.05
C PRO A 27 -9.56 -5.77 0.07
N SER A 28 -8.76 -4.78 0.49
CA SER A 28 -8.27 -3.74 -0.41
C SER A 28 -7.25 -4.23 -1.43
N LEU A 29 -6.65 -5.38 -1.17
CA LEU A 29 -5.60 -6.01 -1.98
C LEU A 29 -6.11 -7.27 -2.70
N SER A 30 -7.41 -7.36 -2.99
CA SER A 30 -8.03 -8.55 -3.57
C SER A 30 -7.88 -9.79 -2.68
N ASP A 31 -8.04 -9.60 -1.36
CA ASP A 31 -7.86 -10.62 -0.32
C ASP A 31 -6.46 -11.27 -0.29
N LYS A 32 -5.46 -10.58 -0.86
CA LYS A 32 -4.04 -10.96 -0.80
C LYS A 32 -3.30 -10.20 0.31
N ALA A 33 -2.21 -10.77 0.79
CA ALA A 33 -1.28 -10.15 1.73
C ALA A 33 -0.21 -9.31 0.98
N PRO A 34 0.36 -8.28 1.62
CA PRO A 34 1.45 -7.50 1.02
C PRO A 34 2.65 -8.33 0.54
N VAL A 35 3.02 -9.39 1.28
CA VAL A 35 4.11 -10.29 0.90
C VAL A 35 3.83 -11.05 -0.40
N GLU A 36 2.57 -11.41 -0.67
CA GLU A 36 2.15 -12.06 -1.91
C GLU A 36 2.30 -11.11 -3.10
N LEU A 37 1.88 -9.85 -2.94
CA LEU A 37 2.01 -8.85 -3.99
C LEU A 37 3.47 -8.45 -4.26
N PHE A 38 4.34 -8.57 -3.24
CA PHE A 38 5.75 -8.22 -3.35
C PHE A 38 6.58 -9.37 -3.94
N THR A 39 6.33 -10.61 -3.51
CA THR A 39 7.17 -11.77 -3.85
C THR A 39 6.53 -12.76 -4.81
N GLY A 40 5.20 -12.74 -4.95
CA GLY A 40 4.44 -13.77 -5.65
C GLY A 40 4.26 -15.07 -4.85
N LEU A 41 4.75 -15.13 -3.61
CA LEU A 41 4.67 -16.31 -2.74
C LEU A 41 3.55 -16.17 -1.71
N PRO A 42 2.89 -17.26 -1.32
CA PRO A 42 1.85 -17.24 -0.30
C PRO A 42 2.38 -16.73 1.05
N PRO A 43 1.53 -16.12 1.90
CA PRO A 43 1.95 -15.60 3.18
C PRO A 43 2.24 -16.76 4.12
N SER A 44 3.45 -16.81 4.67
CA SER A 44 3.81 -17.82 5.65
C SER A 44 3.09 -17.59 6.97
N SER A 45 2.58 -18.66 7.59
CA SER A 45 2.07 -18.68 8.96
C SER A 45 3.11 -19.25 9.92
N ALA A 46 3.14 -18.76 11.16
CA ALA A 46 3.96 -19.35 12.21
C ALA A 46 3.60 -20.83 12.48
N LEU A 47 2.38 -21.26 12.14
CA LEU A 47 1.93 -22.64 12.26
C LEU A 47 2.49 -23.57 11.18
N ASP A 48 2.93 -23.04 10.02
CA ASP A 48 3.51 -23.84 8.93
C ASP A 48 4.85 -24.48 9.33
N VAL A 49 5.55 -23.89 10.31
CA VAL A 49 6.80 -24.42 10.87
C VAL A 49 6.52 -25.56 11.85
N ILE A 50 5.39 -25.54 12.55
CA ILE A 50 5.09 -26.41 13.70
C ILE A 50 4.25 -27.63 13.28
N TRP A 51 3.35 -27.50 12.30
CA TRP A 51 2.39 -28.55 11.96
C TRP A 51 2.61 -29.13 10.57
N ASN A 52 3.22 -30.31 10.50
CA ASN A 52 3.10 -31.18 9.32
C ASN A 52 3.04 -32.67 9.73
N PRO A 53 1.84 -33.21 10.01
CA PRO A 53 1.64 -34.63 10.33
C PRO A 53 1.84 -35.58 9.13
N HIS A 54 2.13 -35.04 7.95
CA HIS A 54 2.51 -35.78 6.73
C HIS A 54 3.92 -35.43 6.25
N ARG A 55 4.76 -34.82 7.10
CA ARG A 55 6.21 -34.76 6.89
C ARG A 55 6.83 -36.13 7.16
N SER A 56 6.32 -37.13 6.45
CA SER A 56 7.13 -38.28 6.05
C SER A 56 8.40 -37.68 5.45
N HIS A 57 9.55 -38.11 5.95
CA HIS A 57 10.86 -37.76 5.41
C HIS A 57 11.03 -38.32 4.00
N ALA A 58 10.27 -37.79 3.06
CA ALA A 58 10.61 -37.74 1.66
C ALA A 58 10.61 -36.24 1.35
N ASP A 59 11.79 -35.63 1.44
CA ASP A 59 12.14 -34.56 0.49
C ASP A 59 11.82 -35.16 -0.88
N GLU A 60 10.61 -34.91 -1.38
CA GLU A 60 10.32 -35.15 -2.77
C GLU A 60 11.28 -34.20 -3.49
N GLN A 61 12.39 -34.73 -3.99
CA GLN A 61 13.32 -33.96 -4.79
C GLN A 61 12.53 -33.46 -5.99
N VAL A 62 12.07 -32.21 -5.88
CA VAL A 62 11.48 -31.52 -7.01
C VAL A 62 12.64 -31.34 -7.99
N ASP A 63 12.63 -32.13 -9.07
CA ASP A 63 13.57 -31.92 -10.16
C ASP A 63 13.24 -30.58 -10.81
N VAL A 64 14.04 -29.57 -10.50
CA VAL A 64 13.88 -28.23 -11.05
C VAL A 64 14.88 -28.10 -12.17
N ASP A 65 14.38 -27.96 -13.41
CA ASP A 65 15.22 -27.60 -14.54
C ASP A 65 15.83 -26.20 -14.33
N LEU A 66 17.14 -26.18 -14.06
CA LEU A 66 17.96 -24.98 -13.89
C LEU A 66 18.63 -24.55 -15.21
N SER A 67 18.20 -25.10 -16.34
CA SER A 67 18.63 -24.62 -17.65
C SER A 67 18.25 -23.15 -17.84
N LYS A 68 19.13 -22.38 -18.50
CA LYS A 68 18.87 -20.97 -18.82
C LYS A 68 17.51 -20.74 -19.50
N PRO A 69 17.08 -21.50 -20.53
CA PRO A 69 15.78 -21.27 -21.16
C PRO A 69 14.61 -21.52 -20.20
N ALA A 70 14.67 -22.55 -19.35
CA ALA A 70 13.62 -22.82 -18.38
C ALA A 70 13.52 -21.73 -17.31
N ILE A 71 14.65 -21.21 -16.83
CA ILE A 71 14.68 -20.08 -15.89
C ILE A 71 14.06 -18.83 -16.52
N VAL A 72 14.42 -18.51 -17.76
CA VAL A 72 13.86 -17.33 -18.46
C VAL A 72 12.35 -17.44 -18.59
N ASN A 73 11.83 -18.59 -19.02
CA ASN A 73 10.39 -18.81 -19.14
C ASN A 73 9.67 -18.66 -17.78
N ARG A 74 10.21 -19.28 -16.72
CA ARG A 74 9.64 -19.16 -15.36
C ARG A 74 9.63 -17.72 -14.85
N LEU A 75 10.65 -16.93 -15.17
CA LEU A 75 10.70 -15.51 -14.80
C LEU A 75 9.66 -14.70 -15.57
N ASP A 76 9.45 -14.98 -16.86
CA ASP A 76 8.42 -14.30 -17.65
C ASP A 76 7.01 -14.65 -17.16
N ASP A 77 6.76 -15.91 -16.81
CA ASP A 77 5.50 -16.35 -16.18
C ASP A 77 5.27 -15.63 -14.83
N LEU A 78 6.29 -15.56 -13.98
CA LEU A 78 6.22 -14.83 -12.70
C LEU A 78 5.93 -13.34 -12.90
N ARG A 79 6.60 -12.70 -13.87
CA ARG A 79 6.37 -11.29 -14.22
C ARG A 79 4.93 -11.07 -14.67
N HIS A 80 4.40 -11.95 -15.52
CA HIS A 80 3.03 -11.86 -16.00
C HIS A 80 2.03 -12.01 -14.85
N SER A 81 2.23 -13.01 -13.99
CA SER A 81 1.39 -13.24 -12.81
C SER A 81 1.37 -12.04 -11.86
N LEU A 82 2.53 -11.47 -11.54
CA LEU A 82 2.64 -10.27 -10.70
C LEU A 82 1.95 -9.06 -11.32
N GLN A 83 2.12 -8.84 -12.62
CA GLN A 83 1.43 -7.76 -13.34
C GLN A 83 -0.09 -7.91 -13.28
N GLN A 84 -0.60 -9.12 -13.44
CA GLN A 84 -2.04 -9.39 -13.31
C GLN A 84 -2.54 -9.11 -11.90
N MET A 85 -1.83 -9.57 -10.87
CA MET A 85 -2.18 -9.30 -9.47
C MET A 85 -2.20 -7.78 -9.17
N HIS A 86 -1.20 -7.04 -9.63
CA HIS A 86 -1.15 -5.58 -9.43
C HIS A 86 -2.27 -4.85 -10.17
N LYS A 87 -2.64 -5.32 -11.36
CA LYS A 87 -3.78 -4.78 -12.11
C LYS A 87 -5.10 -4.94 -11.35
N GLU A 88 -5.37 -6.12 -10.80
CA GLU A 88 -6.58 -6.37 -9.99
C GLU A 88 -6.66 -5.43 -8.78
N VAL A 89 -5.53 -5.22 -8.08
CA VAL A 89 -5.46 -4.32 -6.93
C VAL A 89 -5.71 -2.87 -7.36
N ALA A 90 -5.15 -2.44 -8.49
CA ALA A 90 -5.39 -1.11 -9.04
C ALA A 90 -6.88 -0.90 -9.38
N ASP A 91 -7.53 -1.89 -9.97
CA ASP A 91 -8.96 -1.84 -10.31
C ASP A 91 -9.85 -1.76 -9.06
N ILE A 92 -9.53 -2.51 -8.00
CA ILE A 92 -10.24 -2.43 -6.70
C ILE A 92 -10.08 -1.04 -6.10
N ARG A 93 -8.86 -0.50 -6.10
CA ARG A 93 -8.56 0.82 -5.57
C ARG A 93 -9.33 1.91 -6.32
N GLU A 94 -9.37 1.83 -7.65
CA GLU A 94 -10.09 2.77 -8.50
C GLU A 94 -11.60 2.68 -8.29
N ARG A 95 -12.15 1.47 -8.22
CA ARG A 95 -13.59 1.26 -7.93
C ARG A 95 -13.98 1.87 -6.58
N ARG A 96 -13.16 1.67 -5.54
CA ARG A 96 -13.37 2.29 -4.23
C ARG A 96 -13.28 3.82 -4.30
N ARG A 97 -12.33 4.36 -5.06
CA ARG A 97 -12.20 5.82 -5.28
C ARG A 97 -13.49 6.39 -5.90
N LEU A 98 -14.00 5.76 -6.97
CA LEU A 98 -15.23 6.18 -7.63
C LEU A 98 -16.45 6.08 -6.71
N GLN A 99 -16.59 5.00 -5.94
CA GLN A 99 -17.66 4.86 -4.94
C GLN A 99 -17.59 5.95 -3.87
N GLN A 100 -16.40 6.26 -3.35
CA GLN A 100 -16.21 7.33 -2.38
C GLN A 100 -16.49 8.71 -2.97
N MET A 101 -16.16 8.93 -4.24
CA MET A 101 -16.49 10.17 -4.95
C MET A 101 -18.00 10.31 -5.14
N ALA A 102 -18.69 9.25 -5.58
CA ALA A 102 -20.15 9.27 -5.74
C ALA A 102 -20.88 9.49 -4.40
N ALA A 103 -20.38 8.90 -3.31
CA ALA A 103 -20.94 9.10 -1.97
C ALA A 103 -20.73 10.54 -1.45
N LYS A 104 -19.64 11.20 -1.85
CA LYS A 104 -19.33 12.57 -1.44
C LYS A 104 -20.01 13.55 -2.41
N LYS A 105 -21.05 14.24 -1.94
CA LYS A 105 -21.64 15.43 -2.62
C LYS A 105 -20.69 16.65 -2.58
N ARG A 106 -19.41 16.49 -2.93
CA ARG A 106 -18.47 17.61 -3.02
C ARG A 106 -18.67 18.30 -4.36
N ALA A 107 -18.75 19.62 -4.34
CA ALA A 107 -18.61 20.41 -5.55
C ALA A 107 -17.23 20.09 -6.16
N PRO A 108 -17.14 19.83 -7.47
CA PRO A 108 -15.86 19.69 -8.14
C PRO A 108 -15.06 20.98 -7.98
N CYS A 109 -13.73 20.88 -8.07
CA CYS A 109 -12.87 22.05 -8.13
C CYS A 109 -13.30 22.94 -9.30
N ASN A 110 -13.50 24.23 -9.04
CA ASN A 110 -14.03 25.19 -10.02
C ASN A 110 -12.96 26.17 -10.51
N PHE A 111 -11.67 25.88 -10.31
CA PHE A 111 -10.55 26.67 -10.82
C PHE A 111 -9.80 25.92 -11.92
N SER A 112 -9.29 26.68 -12.88
CA SER A 112 -8.60 26.25 -14.09
C SER A 112 -7.34 27.08 -14.32
N GLU A 113 -6.51 26.69 -15.29
CA GLU A 113 -5.31 27.45 -15.67
C GLU A 113 -5.67 28.89 -16.04
N GLY A 114 -4.98 29.86 -15.43
CA GLY A 114 -5.27 31.28 -15.57
C GLY A 114 -6.13 31.87 -14.46
N ASP A 115 -6.86 31.06 -13.69
CA ASP A 115 -7.62 31.55 -12.54
C ASP A 115 -6.71 31.99 -11.40
N PHE A 116 -7.19 32.94 -10.59
CA PHE A 116 -6.48 33.39 -9.40
C PHE A 116 -7.06 32.74 -8.14
N VAL A 117 -6.18 32.17 -7.31
CA VAL A 117 -6.55 31.43 -6.10
C VAL A 117 -5.80 31.95 -4.87
N LEU A 118 -6.35 31.67 -3.69
CA LEU A 118 -5.69 31.91 -2.41
C LEU A 118 -5.08 30.60 -1.89
N TRP A 119 -3.84 30.66 -1.45
CA TRP A 119 -3.14 29.54 -0.84
C TRP A 119 -3.18 29.64 0.68
N SER A 120 -3.54 28.54 1.32
CA SER A 120 -3.69 28.44 2.76
C SER A 120 -2.34 28.03 3.37
N ARG A 121 -1.75 28.87 4.24
CA ARG A 121 -0.51 28.57 4.94
C ARG A 121 -0.76 28.51 6.45
N VAL A 122 -0.30 27.44 7.11
CA VAL A 122 -0.33 27.35 8.58
C VAL A 122 0.59 28.41 9.15
N ASP A 123 0.08 29.25 10.06
CA ASP A 123 0.87 30.32 10.68
C ASP A 123 1.35 29.88 12.07
N ALA A 124 2.61 29.44 12.16
CA ALA A 124 3.21 28.96 13.40
C ALA A 124 3.43 30.06 14.46
N ARG A 125 3.25 31.35 14.10
CA ARG A 125 3.52 32.48 14.99
C ARG A 125 2.29 32.93 15.78
N LEU A 126 1.11 32.38 15.49
CA LEU A 126 -0.12 32.75 16.17
C LEU A 126 -0.30 31.86 17.43
N PRO A 127 -0.29 32.44 18.64
CA PRO A 127 -0.53 31.68 19.85
C PRO A 127 -2.02 31.36 20.01
N GLY A 128 -2.36 30.08 19.92
CA GLY A 128 -3.72 29.57 20.14
C GLY A 128 -4.12 28.51 19.12
N ASN A 129 -4.61 27.38 19.62
CA ASN A 129 -5.22 26.22 18.96
C ASN A 129 -4.73 25.85 17.54
N LYS A 130 -4.17 24.62 17.47
CA LYS A 130 -3.85 23.82 16.29
C LYS A 130 -4.72 24.20 15.08
N LEU A 131 -4.06 24.65 14.00
CA LEU A 131 -4.62 24.99 12.67
C LEU A 131 -5.17 26.41 12.45
N MET A 132 -4.52 27.45 13.00
CA MET A 132 -4.72 28.80 12.44
C MET A 132 -4.06 28.89 11.05
N VAL A 133 -4.89 29.12 10.03
CA VAL A 133 -4.47 29.22 8.63
C VAL A 133 -4.57 30.66 8.17
N ARG A 134 -3.50 31.16 7.56
CA ARG A 134 -3.46 32.44 6.86
C ARG A 134 -3.63 32.21 5.36
N TRP A 135 -4.58 32.90 4.75
CA TRP A 135 -4.72 32.93 3.30
C TRP A 135 -3.71 33.92 2.71
N VAL A 136 -2.97 33.48 1.69
CA VAL A 136 -1.94 34.25 0.99
C VAL A 136 -2.27 34.23 -0.50
N GLY A 137 -2.09 35.36 -1.19
CA GLY A 137 -2.38 35.49 -2.61
C GLY A 137 -2.95 36.87 -2.98
N PRO A 138 -3.44 37.05 -4.21
CA PRO A 138 -3.79 36.00 -5.17
C PRO A 138 -2.59 35.45 -5.96
N PHE A 139 -2.60 34.13 -6.20
CA PHE A 139 -1.67 33.43 -7.09
C PHE A 139 -2.40 32.95 -8.33
N ARG A 140 -1.72 32.95 -9.48
CA ARG A 140 -2.31 32.51 -10.75
C ARG A 140 -2.04 31.03 -10.95
N VAL A 141 -3.06 30.23 -11.21
CA VAL A 141 -2.87 28.82 -11.60
C VAL A 141 -2.14 28.76 -12.93
N ILE A 142 -0.95 28.17 -12.93
CA ILE A 142 -0.10 27.97 -14.10
C ILE A 142 -0.42 26.64 -14.77
N GLU A 143 -0.68 25.59 -13.98
CA GLU A 143 -0.91 24.24 -14.48
C GLU A 143 -1.89 23.47 -13.58
N ALA A 144 -2.84 22.76 -14.18
CA ALA A 144 -3.77 21.87 -13.49
C ALA A 144 -3.38 20.39 -13.65
N LEU A 145 -2.80 19.80 -12.61
CA LEU A 145 -2.48 18.36 -12.55
C LEU A 145 -3.67 17.56 -12.03
N SER A 146 -3.65 16.24 -12.20
CA SER A 146 -4.77 15.36 -11.84
C SER A 146 -5.25 15.51 -10.39
N HIS A 147 -4.34 15.81 -9.46
CA HIS A 147 -4.63 15.93 -8.02
C HIS A 147 -3.99 17.16 -7.35
N SER A 148 -3.43 18.08 -8.11
CA SER A 148 -2.72 19.26 -7.59
C SER A 148 -2.69 20.40 -8.60
N PHE A 149 -2.38 21.60 -8.15
CA PHE A 149 -2.24 22.79 -9.00
C PHE A 149 -0.87 23.42 -8.78
N ILE A 150 -0.29 23.96 -9.83
CA ILE A 150 0.88 24.83 -9.77
C ILE A 150 0.37 26.27 -9.80
N ILE A 151 0.76 27.08 -8.81
CA ILE A 151 0.29 28.46 -8.57
C ILE A 151 1.46 29.43 -8.43
#